data_AF-A0A1I4H446-F1
#
_entry.id   AF-A0A1I4H446-F1
#
_cell.length_a   1.000
_cell.length_b   1.000
_cell.length_c   1.000
_cell.angle_alpha   90.00
_cell.angle_beta   90.00
_cell.angle_gamma   90.00
#
_symmetry.space_group_name_H-M   'P 1'
#
loop_
_entity.id
_entity.type
_entity.pdbx_description
1 polymer ?
#
loop_
_entity_poly.entity_id
_entity_poly.type
_entity_poly.pdbx_seq_one_letter_code
_entity_poly.pdbx_strand_id
1 'polypeptide(L)'
;MSEQGNVETLIVLQPIAVDTASPDREGRLVIANGLLVAVLVRLDYPEHDNIGNWFLEVGFGRLQGKNAPTFPDLEDATRWLRRHLEAA
;
A
#
# COMPACT_ATOMS: atom_id res chain seq x y z
N MET A 1 -17.74 29.80 -8.16
CA MET A 1 -16.84 28.92 -8.93
C MET A 1 -15.69 28.55 -8.01
N SER A 2 -15.80 27.44 -7.30
CA SER A 2 -14.70 26.91 -6.50
C SER A 2 -13.78 26.14 -7.43
N GLU A 3 -12.60 26.70 -7.70
CA GLU A 3 -11.46 25.97 -8.26
C GLU A 3 -11.03 24.93 -7.22
N GLN A 4 -11.73 23.79 -7.18
CA GLN A 4 -11.17 22.57 -6.62
C GLN A 4 -10.07 22.13 -7.58
N GLY A 5 -8.90 22.77 -7.46
CA GLY A 5 -7.67 22.25 -8.05
C GLY A 5 -7.54 20.81 -7.59
N ASN A 6 -7.46 19.88 -8.52
CA ASN A 6 -7.37 18.45 -8.26
C ASN A 6 -6.03 18.20 -7.55
N VAL A 7 -5.98 18.35 -6.22
CA VAL A 7 -4.77 18.07 -5.45
C VAL A 7 -4.61 16.57 -5.44
N GLU A 8 -3.76 16.05 -6.33
CA GLU A 8 -3.42 14.64 -6.32
C GLU A 8 -2.89 14.25 -4.93
N THR A 9 -3.38 13.12 -4.42
CA THR A 9 -2.91 12.60 -3.14
C THR A 9 -1.42 12.27 -3.25
N LEU A 10 -0.59 12.96 -2.46
CA LEU A 10 0.83 12.67 -2.38
C LEU A 10 1.01 11.37 -1.60
N ILE A 11 1.54 10.35 -2.26
CA ILE A 11 1.87 9.06 -1.66
C ILE A 11 3.39 8.92 -1.61
N VAL A 12 3.91 8.62 -0.43
CA VAL A 12 5.31 8.27 -0.18
C VAL A 12 5.36 6.83 0.30
N LEU A 13 6.26 6.05 -0.30
CA LEU A 13 6.57 4.68 0.11
C LEU A 13 7.90 4.69 0.85
N GLN A 14 7.87 4.53 2.17
CA GLN A 14 9.07 4.51 3.00
C GLN A 14 9.48 3.06 3.30
N PRO A 15 10.72 2.63 2.96
CA PRO A 15 11.21 1.31 3.30
C PRO A 15 11.19 1.04 4.81
N ILE A 16 10.77 -0.16 5.19
CA ILE A 16 10.82 -0.65 6.57
C ILE A 16 10.92 -2.18 6.58
N ALA A 17 11.49 -2.75 7.65
CA ALA A 17 11.35 -4.18 7.93
C ALA A 17 10.09 -4.41 8.76
N VAL A 18 9.25 -5.36 8.36
CA VAL A 18 8.01 -5.74 9.08
C VAL A 18 8.22 -7.09 9.73
N ASP A 19 7.80 -7.23 10.99
CA ASP A 19 7.79 -8.52 11.67
C ASP A 19 6.44 -9.21 11.42
N THR A 20 6.38 -9.96 10.33
CA THR A 20 5.21 -10.75 9.90
C THR A 20 5.20 -12.16 10.51
N ALA A 21 6.16 -12.48 11.40
CA ALA A 21 6.45 -13.85 11.84
C ALA A 21 6.72 -14.83 10.68
N SER A 22 7.15 -14.31 9.52
CA SER A 22 7.48 -15.06 8.31
C SER A 22 8.73 -14.45 7.62
N PRO A 23 9.25 -15.05 6.53
CA PRO A 23 10.26 -14.45 5.67
C PRO A 23 9.80 -13.18 4.93
N ASP A 24 8.50 -12.87 4.90
CA ASP A 24 7.90 -11.70 4.25
C ASP A 24 8.21 -10.42 5.05
N ARG A 25 9.48 -10.01 5.08
CA ARG A 25 9.97 -8.94 5.96
C ARG A 25 10.23 -7.63 5.24
N GLU A 26 10.47 -7.66 3.93
CA GLU A 26 10.65 -6.44 3.15
C GLU A 26 9.30 -5.70 3.07
N GLY A 27 9.23 -4.46 3.58
CA GLY A 27 7.99 -3.70 3.61
C GLY A 27 8.11 -2.26 3.14
N ARG A 28 6.95 -1.63 2.94
CA ARG A 28 6.79 -0.18 2.72
C ARG A 28 5.72 0.37 3.65
N LEU A 29 6.06 1.38 4.43
CA LEU A 29 5.05 2.26 5.01
C LEU A 29 4.46 3.12 3.89
N VAL A 30 3.14 3.12 3.77
CA VAL A 30 2.43 3.96 2.81
C VAL A 30 1.94 5.20 3.54
N ILE A 31 2.53 6.34 3.21
CA ILE A 31 2.19 7.63 3.79
C ILE A 31 1.44 8.46 2.74
N ALA A 32 0.19 8.80 3.00
CA ALA A 32 -0.61 9.65 2.13
C ALA A 32 -0.91 10.98 2.81
N ASN A 33 -0.50 12.10 2.20
CA ASN A 33 -0.66 13.45 2.75
C ASN A 33 -0.19 13.57 4.22
N GLY A 34 0.92 12.89 4.57
CA GLY A 34 1.51 12.88 5.91
C GLY A 34 0.89 11.88 6.90
N LEU A 35 -0.09 11.07 6.49
CA LEU A 35 -0.74 10.05 7.32
C LEU A 35 -0.31 8.64 6.93
N LEU A 36 0.02 7.78 7.90
CA LEU A 36 0.18 6.35 7.64
C LEU A 36 -1.18 5.75 7.28
N VAL A 37 -1.31 5.25 6.04
CA VAL A 37 -2.57 4.69 5.53
C VAL A 37 -2.50 3.21 5.24
N ALA A 38 -1.31 2.64 5.07
CA ALA A 38 -1.11 1.20 4.91
C ALA A 38 0.32 0.75 5.21
N VAL A 39 0.48 -0.56 5.40
CA VAL A 39 1.76 -1.26 5.29
C VAL A 39 1.66 -2.26 4.14
N LEU A 40 2.62 -2.19 3.22
CA LEU A 40 2.83 -3.22 2.20
C LEU A 40 3.97 -4.13 2.63
N VAL A 41 3.88 -5.43 2.32
CA VAL A 41 4.95 -6.41 2.49
C VAL A 41 5.22 -7.12 1.19
N ARG A 42 6.47 -7.46 0.90
CA ARG A 42 6.85 -8.29 -0.23
C ARG A 42 6.73 -9.75 0.18
N LEU A 43 6.09 -10.53 -0.67
CA LEU A 43 5.88 -11.96 -0.51
C LEU A 43 7.17 -12.68 -0.92
N ASP A 44 7.94 -13.16 0.06
CA ASP A 44 9.18 -13.92 -0.14
C ASP A 44 9.07 -15.36 0.42
N TYR A 45 7.96 -15.71 1.09
CA TYR A 45 7.68 -17.09 1.53
C TYR A 45 7.50 -18.02 0.31
N PRO A 46 8.22 -19.16 0.21
CA PRO A 46 8.20 -20.05 -0.97
C PRO A 46 6.86 -20.72 -1.34
N GLU A 47 5.91 -20.74 -0.42
CA GLU A 47 4.57 -21.33 -0.59
C GLU A 47 3.54 -20.33 -1.15
N HIS A 48 3.91 -19.05 -1.32
CA HIS A 48 3.04 -18.07 -1.96
C HIS A 48 2.91 -18.38 -3.46
N ASP A 49 1.70 -18.31 -4.00
CA ASP A 49 1.48 -18.43 -5.46
C ASP A 49 2.12 -17.26 -6.25
N ASN A 50 2.43 -16.16 -5.57
CA ASN A 50 2.86 -14.88 -6.15
C ASN A 50 4.15 -14.36 -5.49
N ILE A 51 5.17 -15.21 -5.33
CA ILE A 51 6.47 -14.81 -4.77
C ILE A 51 7.04 -13.61 -5.55
N GLY A 52 7.54 -12.63 -4.82
CA GLY A 52 8.07 -11.37 -5.33
C GLY A 52 7.06 -10.24 -5.40
N ASN A 53 5.75 -10.54 -5.37
CA ASN A 53 4.70 -9.53 -5.38
C ASN A 53 4.58 -8.83 -4.02
N TRP A 54 3.86 -7.71 -4.01
CA TRP A 54 3.53 -6.92 -2.84
C TRP A 54 2.11 -7.20 -2.37
N PHE A 55 1.93 -7.29 -1.07
CA PHE A 55 0.65 -7.53 -0.41
C PHE A 55 0.32 -6.41 0.58
N LEU A 56 -0.97 -6.08 0.71
CA LEU A 56 -1.47 -5.12 1.69
C LEU A 56 -1.65 -5.82 3.05
N GLU A 57 -0.60 -5.80 3.87
CA GLU A 57 -0.58 -6.43 5.19
C GLU A 57 -1.61 -5.80 6.13
N VAL A 58 -1.64 -4.46 6.16
CA VAL A 58 -2.62 -3.71 6.95
C VAL A 58 -2.99 -2.42 6.26
N GLY A 59 -4.30 -2.14 6.20
CA GLY A 59 -4.86 -0.86 5.80
C GLY A 59 -5.41 -0.11 7.01
N PHE A 60 -5.20 1.21 7.04
CA PHE A 60 -5.74 2.12 8.05
C PHE A 60 -6.82 3.03 7.43
N GLY A 61 -7.74 3.50 8.26
CA GLY A 61 -8.79 4.46 7.86
C GLY A 61 -9.59 3.96 6.64
N ARG A 62 -9.52 4.70 5.52
CA ARG A 62 -10.24 4.36 4.28
C ARG A 62 -9.85 3.01 3.67
N LEU A 63 -8.65 2.51 3.98
CA LEU A 63 -8.15 1.23 3.48
C LEU A 63 -8.44 0.08 4.45
N GLN A 64 -8.95 0.36 5.65
CA GLN A 64 -9.24 -0.66 6.65
C GLN A 64 -10.29 -1.64 6.13
N GLY A 65 -9.97 -2.95 6.19
CA GLY A 65 -10.85 -4.02 5.75
C GLY A 65 -11.05 -4.13 4.24
N LYS A 66 -10.30 -3.36 3.42
CA LYS A 66 -10.36 -3.53 1.96
C LYS A 66 -9.64 -4.80 1.54
N ASN A 67 -10.29 -5.56 0.65
CA ASN A 67 -9.67 -6.72 0.01
C ASN A 67 -8.86 -6.25 -1.21
N ALA A 68 -7.57 -6.01 -1.00
CA ALA A 68 -6.64 -5.63 -2.06
C ALA A 68 -6.11 -6.88 -2.78
N PRO A 69 -5.89 -6.82 -4.11
CA PRO A 69 -5.12 -7.86 -4.79
C PRO A 69 -3.64 -7.79 -4.35
N THR A 70 -2.86 -8.82 -4.69
CA THR A 70 -1.41 -8.71 -4.71
C THR A 70 -0.96 -7.86 -5.90
N PHE A 71 0.16 -7.17 -5.78
CA PHE A 71 0.68 -6.24 -6.78
C PHE A 71 2.03 -6.73 -7.31
N PRO A 72 2.25 -6.82 -8.63
CA PRO A 72 3.54 -7.20 -9.19
C PRO A 72 4.69 -6.27 -8.76
N ASP A 73 4.37 -4.98 -8.62
CA ASP A 73 5.33 -3.96 -8.20
C ASP A 73 4.66 -2.85 -7.36
N LEU A 74 5.49 -1.94 -6.85
CA LEU A 74 5.05 -0.82 -6.03
C LEU A 74 4.31 0.26 -6.84
N GLU A 75 4.46 0.30 -8.16
CA GLU A 75 3.75 1.24 -9.02
C GLU A 75 2.27 0.83 -9.13
N ASP A 76 2.01 -0.45 -9.39
CA ASP A 76 0.67 -1.03 -9.40
C ASP A 76 -0.03 -0.87 -8.05
N ALA A 77 0.69 -1.12 -6.95
CA ALA A 77 0.20 -0.86 -5.60
C ALA A 77 -0.18 0.61 -5.40
N THR A 78 0.69 1.55 -5.83
CA THR A 78 0.44 2.99 -5.72
C THR A 78 -0.78 3.42 -6.55
N ARG A 79 -0.95 2.86 -7.74
CA ARG A 79 -2.12 3.14 -8.59
C ARG A 79 -3.41 2.66 -7.94
N TRP A 80 -3.39 1.50 -7.29
CA TRP A 80 -4.53 1.02 -6.51
C TRP A 80 -4.80 1.92 -5.31
N LEU A 81 -3.77 2.33 -4.56
CA LEU A 81 -3.89 3.21 -3.40
C LEU A 81 -4.53 4.55 -3.76
N ARG A 82 -4.09 5.21 -4.85
CA ARG A 82 -4.69 6.49 -5.30
C ARG A 82 -6.19 6.38 -5.50
N ARG A 83 -6.65 5.37 -6.27
CA ARG A 83 -8.08 5.14 -6.53
C ARG A 83 -8.93 4.94 -5.27
N HIS A 84 -8.34 4.42 -4.20
CA HIS A 84 -9.06 4.10 -2.95
C HIS A 84 -8.88 5.16 -1.86
N LEU A 85 -7.97 6.11 -2.06
CA LEU A 85 -7.72 7.24 -1.17
C LEU A 85 -8.35 8.53 -1.69
N GLU A 86 -8.71 8.61 -2.97
CA GLU A 86 -9.51 9.69 -3.54
C GLU A 86 -10.74 9.99 -2.66
N ALA A 87 -10.94 11.27 -2.36
CA ALA A 87 -12.11 11.74 -1.63
C ALA A 87 -13.35 11.61 -2.53
N ALA A 88 -14.45 11.13 -1.95
CA ALA A 88 -15.78 11.41 -2.48
C ALA A 88 -16.05 12.91 -2.48
#